data_AF-A0A9D6MIS3-F1
#
_entry.id   AF-A0A9D6MIS3-F1
#
_cell.length_a   1.000
_cell.length_b   1.000
_cell.length_c   1.000
_cell.angle_alpha   90.00
_cell.angle_beta   90.00
_cell.angle_gamma   90.00
#
_symmetry.space_group_name_H-M   'P 1'
#
loop_
_entity.id
_entity.type
_entity.pdbx_description
1 polymer ?
#
loop_
_entity_poly.entity_id
_entity_poly.type
_entity_poly.pdbx_seq_one_letter_code
_entity_poly.pdbx_strand_id
1 'polypeptide(L)'
;MKLRQVLLNLDALKTSLAAVCDRPCAFVLTQNGTIRYASRSKSLRECGGWIRPGQKVPDASLAAQLIRSAKVDGPIEVSAGEWLDDWGRGGVLQEDARHLPRWNQTLALLWFEDDRVPVSSSNYVDDDDDEEPALRPLDGVLPWPGKSRRRR
;
A
#
# COMPACT_ATOMS: atom_id res chain seq x y z
N MET A 1 25.78 14.59 19.61
CA MET A 1 25.62 13.12 19.51
C MET A 1 24.16 12.62 19.42
N LYS A 2 23.12 13.50 19.41
CA LYS A 2 21.71 13.07 19.32
C LYS A 2 21.20 12.69 17.92
N LEU A 3 21.82 13.18 16.84
CA LEU A 3 21.36 12.89 15.46
C LEU A 3 21.62 11.45 15.00
N ARG A 4 22.72 10.82 15.44
CA ARG A 4 23.03 9.43 15.06
C ARG A 4 22.05 8.45 15.69
N GLN A 5 21.57 8.73 16.90
CA GLN A 5 20.57 7.91 17.59
C GLN A 5 19.19 7.96 16.91
N VAL A 6 18.79 9.12 16.38
CA VAL A 6 17.52 9.27 15.63
C VAL A 6 17.58 8.53 14.29
N LEU A 7 18.72 8.62 13.58
CA LEU A 7 18.96 7.84 12.36
C LEU A 7 19.01 6.33 12.64
N LEU A 8 19.69 5.90 13.72
CA LEU A 8 19.76 4.48 14.12
C LEU A 8 18.40 3.90 14.54
N ASN A 9 17.57 4.67 15.24
CA ASN A 9 16.23 4.22 15.64
C ASN A 9 15.27 4.17 14.44
N LEU A 10 15.38 5.09 13.49
CA LEU A 10 14.60 5.04 12.26
C LEU A 10 15.08 3.91 11.34
N ASP A 11 16.39 3.67 11.21
CA ASP A 11 16.96 2.60 10.38
C ASP A 11 16.63 1.20 10.90
N ALA A 12 16.63 1.00 12.22
CA ALA A 12 16.17 -0.25 12.82
C ALA A 12 14.64 -0.44 12.63
N LEU A 13 13.85 0.64 12.72
CA LEU A 13 12.43 0.62 12.36
C LEU A 13 12.22 0.35 10.86
N LYS A 14 13.09 0.83 9.97
CA LYS A 14 12.99 0.73 8.50
C LYS A 14 13.03 -0.69 7.96
N THR A 15 13.85 -1.56 8.54
CA THR A 15 13.96 -2.95 8.06
C THR A 15 13.05 -3.89 8.85
N SER A 16 12.84 -3.63 10.14
CA SER A 16 11.95 -4.46 10.96
C SER A 16 10.47 -4.19 10.65
N LEU A 17 10.03 -2.94 10.46
CA LEU A 17 8.59 -2.66 10.30
C LEU A 17 8.02 -3.29 9.02
N ALA A 18 8.71 -3.21 7.87
CA ALA A 18 8.24 -3.86 6.65
C ALA A 18 8.43 -5.40 6.66
N ALA A 19 9.36 -5.93 7.45
CA ALA A 19 9.61 -7.37 7.53
C ALA A 19 8.78 -8.10 8.61
N VAL A 20 8.33 -7.37 9.63
CA VAL A 20 7.64 -7.90 10.82
C VAL A 20 6.15 -7.52 10.83
N CYS A 21 5.76 -6.44 10.15
CA CYS A 21 4.36 -6.05 10.08
C CYS A 21 3.63 -6.89 9.03
N ASP A 22 2.57 -7.58 9.46
CA ASP A 22 1.65 -8.29 8.55
C ASP A 22 0.89 -7.30 7.64
N ARG A 23 0.80 -6.02 8.04
CA ARG A 23 0.12 -4.97 7.26
C ARG A 23 0.85 -4.66 5.95
N PRO A 24 0.10 -4.43 4.86
CA PRO A 24 0.69 -4.00 3.61
C PRO A 24 1.26 -2.58 3.77
N CYS A 25 2.57 -2.50 3.94
CA CYS A 25 3.32 -1.27 4.12
C CYS A 25 4.57 -1.21 3.23
N ALA A 26 5.08 0.00 3.02
CA ALA A 26 6.33 0.29 2.33
C ALA A 26 7.11 1.41 3.00
N PHE A 27 8.42 1.34 2.86
CA PHE A 27 9.34 2.39 3.21
C PHE A 27 10.00 2.94 1.93
N VAL A 28 9.95 4.25 1.74
CA VAL A 28 10.49 4.92 0.56
C VAL A 28 11.57 5.94 0.96
N LEU A 29 12.71 5.87 0.29
CA LEU A 29 13.76 6.88 0.35
C LEU A 29 13.77 7.65 -0.97
N THR A 30 13.66 8.96 -0.85
CA THR A 30 13.72 9.90 -1.95
C THR A 30 14.93 10.80 -1.77
N GLN A 31 15.50 11.26 -2.88
CA GLN A 31 16.59 12.21 -2.91
C GLN A 31 16.34 13.20 -4.03
N ASN A 32 16.44 14.50 -3.72
CA ASN A 32 16.13 15.57 -4.66
C ASN A 32 14.72 15.43 -5.30
N GLY A 33 13.74 14.90 -4.54
CA GLY A 33 12.38 14.67 -5.04
C GLY A 33 12.22 13.47 -6.00
N THR A 34 13.24 12.62 -6.13
CA THR A 34 13.19 11.38 -6.92
C THR A 34 13.27 10.17 -6.01
N ILE A 35 12.45 9.16 -6.26
CA ILE A 35 12.47 7.88 -5.55
C ILE A 35 13.79 7.16 -5.87
N ARG A 36 14.62 6.92 -4.84
CA ARG A 36 15.90 6.21 -5.00
C ARG A 36 15.79 4.76 -4.57
N TYR A 37 14.95 4.49 -3.58
CA TYR A 37 14.79 3.17 -3.00
C TYR A 37 13.40 3.01 -2.39
N ALA A 38 12.82 1.82 -2.54
CA ALA A 38 11.58 1.43 -1.90
C ALA A 38 11.69 0.00 -1.38
N SER A 39 11.46 -0.18 -0.08
CA SER A 39 11.33 -1.48 0.57
C SER A 39 9.85 -1.75 0.82
N ARG A 40 9.37 -2.93 0.46
CA ARG A 40 7.96 -3.30 0.58
C ARG A 40 7.80 -4.51 1.48
N SER A 41 6.76 -4.51 2.29
CA SER A 41 6.35 -5.66 3.08
C SER A 41 6.03 -6.88 2.22
N LYS A 42 5.96 -8.06 2.83
CA LYS A 42 5.60 -9.28 2.11
C LYS A 42 4.19 -9.18 1.53
N SER A 43 3.21 -8.76 2.34
CA SER A 43 1.81 -8.59 1.93
C SER A 43 1.65 -7.57 0.79
N LEU A 44 2.37 -6.44 0.84
CA LEU A 44 2.33 -5.46 -0.26
C LEU A 44 3.00 -5.97 -1.55
N ARG A 45 4.02 -6.82 -1.44
CA ARG A 45 4.63 -7.49 -2.61
C ARG A 45 3.68 -8.50 -3.23
N GLU A 46 2.98 -9.28 -2.41
CA GLU A 46 2.05 -10.33 -2.85
C GLU A 46 0.81 -9.75 -3.54
N CYS A 47 0.35 -8.56 -3.15
CA CYS A 47 -0.76 -7.89 -3.83
C CYS A 47 -0.35 -7.10 -5.09
N GLY A 48 0.94 -7.12 -5.46
CA GLY A 48 1.44 -6.42 -6.65
C GLY A 48 1.65 -4.92 -6.45
N GLY A 49 1.61 -4.40 -5.23
CA GLY A 49 1.84 -2.97 -4.95
C GLY A 49 3.29 -2.60 -5.23
N TRP A 50 3.62 -2.23 -6.46
CA TRP A 50 4.97 -1.86 -6.88
C TRP A 50 5.19 -0.36 -6.70
N ILE A 51 6.36 0.05 -6.18
CA ILE A 51 6.76 1.45 -6.12
C ILE A 51 7.95 1.60 -7.05
N ARG A 52 7.80 2.41 -8.11
CA ARG A 52 8.77 2.49 -9.20
C ARG A 52 9.97 3.38 -8.82
N PRO A 53 11.20 2.83 -8.72
CA PRO A 53 12.39 3.65 -8.52
C PRO A 53 12.65 4.57 -9.72
N GLY A 54 13.19 5.76 -9.46
CA GLY A 54 13.48 6.76 -10.49
C GLY A 54 12.32 7.69 -10.85
N GLN A 55 11.09 7.40 -10.40
CA GLN A 55 9.98 8.35 -10.53
C GLN A 55 10.13 9.53 -9.58
N LYS A 56 9.49 10.65 -9.94
CA LYS A 56 9.31 11.77 -9.02
C LYS A 56 8.34 11.37 -7.92
N VAL A 57 8.54 11.95 -6.75
CA VAL A 57 7.62 11.82 -5.63
C VAL A 57 6.26 12.43 -6.03
N PRO A 58 5.13 11.78 -5.72
CA PRO A 58 3.81 12.29 -6.10
C PRO A 58 3.53 13.67 -5.49
N ASP A 59 2.93 14.59 -6.24
CA ASP A 59 2.79 15.98 -5.81
C ASP A 59 1.86 16.14 -4.59
N ALA A 60 0.86 15.27 -4.48
CA ALA A 60 -0.08 15.21 -3.35
C ALA A 60 0.55 14.65 -2.07
N SER A 61 1.66 13.91 -2.18
CA SER A 61 2.29 13.22 -1.04
C SER A 61 2.82 14.17 0.03
N LEU A 62 2.88 13.68 1.26
CA LEU A 62 3.50 14.39 2.39
C LEU A 62 4.99 14.61 2.10
N ALA A 63 5.65 13.64 1.49
CA ALA A 63 7.04 13.75 1.10
C ALA A 63 7.28 14.95 0.16
N ALA A 64 6.43 15.17 -0.84
CA ALA A 64 6.52 16.32 -1.73
C ALA A 64 6.22 17.63 -1.00
N GLN A 65 5.23 17.64 -0.11
CA GLN A 65 4.92 18.81 0.72
C GLN A 65 6.09 19.19 1.62
N LEU A 66 6.74 18.22 2.28
CA LEU A 66 7.89 18.44 3.15
C LEU A 66 9.15 18.90 2.41
N ILE A 67 9.31 18.51 1.15
CA ILE A 67 10.37 19.03 0.28
C ILE A 67 10.13 20.52 -0.03
N ARG A 68 8.87 20.92 -0.23
CA ARG A 68 8.49 22.31 -0.55
C ARG A 68 8.41 23.22 0.68
N SER A 69 7.96 22.68 1.82
CA SER A 69 7.65 23.42 3.04
C SER A 69 8.04 22.62 4.28
N ALA A 70 8.70 23.25 5.24
CA ALA A 70 9.24 22.56 6.42
C ALA A 70 8.21 22.20 7.51
N LYS A 71 6.92 22.48 7.30
CA LYS A 71 5.88 22.30 8.33
C LYS A 71 4.65 21.61 7.78
N VAL A 72 4.59 20.29 7.97
CA VAL A 72 3.36 19.50 8.00
C VAL A 72 3.48 18.57 9.20
N ASP A 73 2.43 18.45 10.00
CA ASP A 73 2.43 17.69 11.24
C ASP A 73 1.45 16.51 11.13
N GLY A 74 1.94 15.31 11.44
CA GLY A 74 1.18 14.06 11.42
C GLY A 74 1.13 13.33 10.06
N PRO A 75 0.66 12.07 10.07
CA PRO A 75 0.40 11.32 8.85
C PRO A 75 -0.72 11.96 8.03
N ILE A 76 -0.67 11.80 6.72
CA ILE A 76 -1.76 12.19 5.81
C ILE A 76 -2.31 10.99 5.06
N GLU A 77 -3.53 11.13 4.58
CA GLU A 77 -4.11 10.20 3.62
C GLU A 77 -3.68 10.57 2.20
N VAL A 78 -3.23 9.57 1.45
CA VAL A 78 -2.88 9.68 0.04
C VAL A 78 -3.49 8.53 -0.74
N SER A 79 -3.95 8.80 -1.97
CA SER A 79 -4.46 7.74 -2.84
C SER A 79 -3.38 6.71 -3.10
N ALA A 80 -3.72 5.42 -2.99
CA ALA A 80 -2.79 4.33 -3.25
C ALA A 80 -2.22 4.38 -4.67
N GLY A 81 -3.01 4.83 -5.65
CA GLY A 81 -2.59 4.96 -7.05
C GLY A 81 -1.57 6.07 -7.31
N GLU A 82 -1.34 6.98 -6.36
CA GLU A 82 -0.27 7.99 -6.48
C GLU A 82 1.11 7.36 -6.28
N TRP A 83 1.20 6.40 -5.37
CA TRP A 83 2.46 5.75 -4.98
C TRP A 83 2.68 4.39 -5.64
N LEU A 84 1.59 3.65 -5.85
CA LEU A 84 1.63 2.30 -6.39
C LEU A 84 1.44 2.34 -7.91
N ASP A 85 2.43 1.81 -8.60
CA ASP A 85 2.50 1.74 -10.05
C ASP A 85 1.55 0.64 -10.57
N ASP A 86 0.79 0.97 -11.63
CA ASP A 86 -0.25 0.10 -12.24
C ASP A 86 -1.31 -0.38 -11.24
N TRP A 87 -1.69 0.48 -10.28
CA TRP A 87 -2.59 0.15 -9.20
C TRP A 87 -4.06 0.42 -9.52
N GLY A 88 -4.77 -0.61 -10.04
CA GLY A 88 -6.19 -0.53 -10.36
C GLY A 88 -7.17 -0.80 -9.21
N ARG A 89 -6.70 -1.07 -7.97
CA ARG A 89 -7.56 -1.51 -6.86
C ARG A 89 -8.16 -0.36 -6.04
N GLY A 90 -7.71 0.88 -6.29
CA GLY A 90 -8.05 2.03 -5.46
C GLY A 90 -7.55 1.89 -4.02
N GLY A 91 -8.17 2.65 -3.12
CA GLY A 91 -7.83 2.66 -1.70
C GLY A 91 -6.92 3.81 -1.29
N VAL A 92 -6.78 3.95 0.03
CA VAL A 92 -6.07 5.05 0.68
C VAL A 92 -4.89 4.48 1.48
N LEU A 93 -3.73 5.10 1.32
CA LEU A 93 -2.55 4.87 2.13
C LEU A 93 -2.45 6.00 3.15
N GLN A 94 -2.09 5.63 4.37
CA GLN A 94 -1.54 6.56 5.34
C GLN A 94 -0.05 6.78 5.01
N GLU A 95 0.38 8.04 4.99
CA GLU A 95 1.76 8.45 4.73
C GLU A 95 2.29 9.27 5.91
N ASP A 96 3.37 8.82 6.53
CA ASP A 96 4.19 9.62 7.45
C ASP A 96 5.58 9.81 6.86
N ALA A 97 6.07 11.05 6.84
CA ALA A 97 7.30 11.39 6.17
C ALA A 97 8.16 12.36 6.97
N ARG A 98 9.48 12.27 6.74
CA ARG A 98 10.48 13.14 7.35
C ARG A 98 11.48 13.60 6.30
N HIS A 99 11.55 14.90 6.10
CA HIS A 99 12.56 15.51 5.25
C HIS A 99 13.84 15.80 6.06
N LEU A 100 14.99 15.51 5.45
CA LEU A 100 16.33 15.70 5.99
C LEU A 100 17.08 16.72 5.10
N PRO A 101 16.95 18.03 5.39
CA PRO A 101 17.45 19.09 4.50
C PRO A 101 18.95 18.98 4.21
N ARG A 102 19.73 18.53 5.20
CA ARG A 102 21.20 18.39 5.09
C ARG A 102 21.63 17.49 3.93
N TRP A 103 20.83 16.48 3.59
CA TRP A 103 21.15 15.52 2.54
C TRP A 103 20.20 15.61 1.34
N ASN A 104 19.25 16.55 1.39
CA ASN A 104 18.13 16.65 0.47
C ASN A 104 17.42 15.29 0.26
N GLN A 105 17.20 14.58 1.36
CA GLN A 105 16.54 13.27 1.38
C GLN A 105 15.21 13.36 2.11
N THR A 106 14.23 12.62 1.64
CA THR A 106 12.96 12.43 2.36
C THR A 106 12.71 10.95 2.55
N LEU A 107 12.31 10.60 3.76
CA LEU A 107 11.93 9.25 4.15
C LEU A 107 10.43 9.25 4.28
N ALA A 108 9.73 8.34 3.61
CA ALA A 108 8.29 8.17 3.70
C ALA A 108 7.96 6.74 4.12
N LEU A 109 7.01 6.60 5.04
CA LEU A 109 6.40 5.36 5.44
C LEU A 109 4.97 5.36 4.91
N LEU A 110 4.61 4.31 4.18
CA LEU A 110 3.29 4.12 3.57
C LEU A 110 2.66 2.87 4.14
N TRP A 111 1.38 2.92 4.54
CA TRP A 111 0.65 1.73 4.98
C TRP A 111 -0.84 1.85 4.71
N PHE A 112 -1.50 0.72 4.48
CA PHE A 112 -2.95 0.66 4.58
C PHE A 112 -3.35 0.60 6.07
N GLU A 113 -4.44 1.27 6.41
CA GLU A 113 -4.96 1.27 7.78
C GLU A 113 -5.55 -0.10 8.16
N ASP A 114 -6.17 -0.78 7.20
CA ASP A 114 -6.57 -2.18 7.30
C ASP A 114 -5.37 -3.11 7.03
N ASP A 115 -5.36 -4.26 7.70
CA ASP A 115 -4.42 -5.35 7.46
C ASP A 115 -4.63 -5.98 6.07
N ARG A 116 -5.77 -5.69 5.42
CA ARG A 116 -6.13 -6.17 4.09
C ARG A 116 -6.00 -5.08 3.04
N VAL A 117 -5.47 -5.47 1.89
CA VAL A 117 -5.46 -4.65 0.69
C VAL A 117 -6.87 -4.63 0.07
N PRO A 118 -7.36 -3.49 -0.43
CA PRO A 118 -8.60 -3.44 -1.21
C PRO A 118 -8.61 -4.50 -2.32
N VAL A 119 -9.71 -5.25 -2.41
CA VAL A 119 -9.93 -6.19 -3.51
C VAL A 119 -10.12 -5.41 -4.81
N SER A 120 -9.48 -5.84 -5.91
CA SER A 120 -9.73 -5.19 -7.20
C SER A 120 -11.18 -5.49 -7.60
N SER A 121 -11.91 -4.45 -8.01
CA SER A 121 -13.27 -4.59 -8.55
C SER A 121 -13.29 -5.39 -9.86
N SER A 122 -12.14 -5.67 -10.47
CA SER A 122 -12.03 -6.40 -11.75
C SER A 122 -12.35 -7.90 -11.67
N ASN A 123 -12.65 -8.45 -10.50
CA ASN A 123 -13.09 -9.84 -10.35
C ASN A 123 -14.60 -9.98 -10.12
N TYR A 124 -15.37 -8.89 -10.20
CA TYR A 124 -16.75 -9.04 -10.63
C TYR A 124 -16.65 -9.35 -12.13
N VAL A 125 -16.75 -10.64 -12.45
CA VAL A 125 -17.25 -11.02 -13.77
C VAL A 125 -18.56 -10.26 -13.87
N ASP A 126 -18.59 -9.31 -14.80
CA ASP A 126 -19.77 -8.64 -15.28
C ASP A 126 -20.67 -9.77 -15.80
N ASP A 127 -21.49 -10.33 -14.92
CA ASP A 127 -22.66 -11.10 -15.31
C ASP A 127 -23.62 -10.00 -15.78
N ASP A 128 -23.54 -9.75 -17.08
CA ASP A 128 -24.42 -8.88 -17.86
C ASP A 128 -25.86 -9.37 -17.66
N ASP A 129 -26.51 -8.88 -16.61
CA ASP A 129 -27.96 -8.89 -16.44
C ASP A 129 -28.34 -7.68 -15.56
N ASP A 130 -28.74 -6.61 -16.25
CA ASP A 130 -29.36 -5.38 -15.74
C ASP A 130 -30.72 -5.66 -15.05
N GLU A 131 -30.71 -6.46 -13.98
CA GLU A 131 -31.85 -6.61 -13.09
C GLU A 131 -31.31 -6.89 -11.70
N GLU A 132 -31.55 -5.99 -10.73
CA GLU A 132 -31.25 -6.23 -9.31
C GLU A 132 -31.59 -7.68 -8.97
N PRO A 133 -30.62 -8.56 -8.66
CA PRO A 133 -30.95 -9.95 -8.46
C PRO A 133 -31.63 -10.05 -7.11
N ALA A 134 -32.96 -10.01 -7.12
CA ALA A 134 -33.76 -10.54 -6.05
C ALA A 134 -33.18 -11.93 -5.75
N LEU A 135 -32.73 -12.13 -4.50
CA LEU A 135 -32.15 -13.38 -4.07
C LEU A 135 -33.07 -14.52 -4.51
N ARG A 136 -32.56 -15.45 -5.33
CA ARG A 136 -33.37 -16.58 -5.80
C ARG A 136 -33.95 -17.28 -4.57
N PRO A 137 -35.25 -17.59 -4.55
CA PRO A 137 -35.86 -18.27 -3.43
C PRO A 137 -35.11 -19.58 -3.17
N LEU A 138 -34.77 -19.84 -1.90
CA LEU A 138 -34.04 -21.05 -1.52
C LEU A 138 -34.86 -22.30 -1.90
N ASP A 139 -34.44 -22.98 -2.95
CA ASP A 139 -35.02 -24.23 -3.46
C ASP A 139 -34.55 -25.47 -2.66
N GLY A 140 -33.66 -25.26 -1.69
CA GLY A 140 -33.08 -26.32 -0.86
C GLY A 140 -32.08 -27.22 -1.58
N VAL A 141 -31.72 -26.90 -2.83
CA VAL A 141 -30.75 -27.67 -3.63
C VAL A 141 -29.43 -26.90 -3.66
N LEU A 142 -28.52 -27.27 -2.77
CA LEU A 142 -27.19 -26.67 -2.76
C LEU A 142 -26.38 -27.14 -3.99
N PRO A 143 -25.74 -26.23 -4.75
CA PRO A 143 -25.03 -26.55 -5.99
C PRO A 143 -23.64 -27.17 -5.78
N TRP A 144 -23.24 -27.42 -4.54
CA TRP A 144 -21.91 -27.97 -4.24
C TRP A 144 -21.82 -29.44 -4.67
N PRO A 145 -20.78 -29.86 -5.42
CA PRO A 145 -20.68 -31.23 -5.90
C PRO A 145 -20.50 -32.20 -4.73
N GLY A 146 -21.52 -33.05 -4.53
CA GLY A 146 -21.52 -34.14 -3.56
C GLY A 146 -20.43 -35.18 -3.86
N LYS A 147 -19.77 -35.67 -2.79
CA LYS A 147 -18.70 -36.68 -2.85
C LYS A 147 -19.17 -37.95 -3.57
N SER A 148 -18.78 -38.11 -4.85
CA SER A 148 -19.02 -39.35 -5.59
C SER A 148 -18.03 -40.43 -5.15
N ARG A 149 -18.56 -41.46 -4.50
CA ARG A 149 -17.85 -42.63 -4.00
C ARG A 149 -17.48 -43.55 -5.18
N ARG A 150 -16.20 -43.57 -5.57
CA ARG A 150 -15.67 -44.46 -6.62
C ARG A 150 -15.87 -45.92 -6.20
N ARG A 151 -16.74 -46.66 -6.90
CA ARG A 151 -16.84 -48.12 -6.78
C ARG A 151 -15.86 -48.78 -7.77
N ARG A 152 -15.33 -49.91 -7.31
CA ARG A 152 -14.16 -50.66 -7.78
C ARG A 152 -14.40 -51.37 -9.10
#